data_AF-S8DUW3-F1
#
_entry.id   AF-S8DUW3-F1
#
_cell.length_a   1.000
_cell.length_b   1.000
_cell.length_c   1.000
_cell.angle_alpha   90.00
_cell.angle_beta   90.00
_cell.angle_gamma   90.00
#
_symmetry.space_group_name_H-M   'P 1'
#
loop_
_entity.id
_entity.type
_entity.pdbx_description
1 polymer ?
#
loop_
_entity_poly.entity_id
_entity_poly.type
_entity_poly.pdbx_seq_one_letter_code
_entity_poly.pdbx_strand_id
1 'polypeptide(L)'
;VSDAGRDLRSALDSFRRQRMVEKHGASLLDTLGASIIMPNSILDRLVDCAEAKKIASASDLQREVGKKWTKAHELGDAVVEIILCFFPRETPFSTTPLTPRQ
;
A
#
# COMPACT_ATOMS: atom_id res chain seq x y z
N VAL A 1 -15.98 -1.89 2.63
CA VAL A 1 -14.93 -1.23 1.81
C VAL A 1 -15.45 0.13 1.39
N SER A 2 -14.82 1.18 1.92
CA SER A 2 -15.05 2.58 1.57
C SER A 2 -14.72 2.84 0.09
N ASP A 3 -15.17 3.97 -0.46
CA ASP A 3 -14.86 4.36 -1.84
C ASP A 3 -13.32 4.48 -2.05
N ALA A 4 -12.63 5.13 -1.11
CA ALA A 4 -11.17 5.19 -1.06
C ALA A 4 -10.50 3.80 -0.95
N GLY A 5 -11.12 2.87 -0.23
CA GLY A 5 -10.64 1.49 -0.13
C GLY A 5 -10.74 0.73 -1.46
N ARG A 6 -11.79 0.96 -2.26
CA ARG A 6 -11.93 0.37 -3.61
C ARG A 6 -10.94 0.98 -4.61
N ASP A 7 -10.68 2.29 -4.48
CA ASP A 7 -9.72 2.99 -5.33
C ASP A 7 -8.28 2.55 -5.01
N LEU A 8 -7.93 2.43 -3.73
CA LEU A 8 -6.66 1.85 -3.30
C LEU A 8 -6.50 0.42 -3.82
N ARG A 9 -7.55 -0.40 -3.74
CA ARG A 9 -7.54 -1.78 -4.26
C ARG A 9 -7.17 -1.80 -5.75
N SER A 10 -7.79 -0.92 -6.53
CA SER A 10 -7.55 -0.79 -7.98
C SER A 10 -6.15 -0.26 -8.30
N ALA A 11 -5.65 0.70 -7.50
CA ALA A 11 -4.30 1.23 -7.63
C ALA A 11 -3.25 0.14 -7.34
N LEU A 12 -3.43 -0.65 -6.28
CA LEU A 12 -2.57 -1.78 -5.95
C LEU A 12 -2.63 -2.89 -7.01
N ASP A 13 -3.81 -3.15 -7.60
CA ASP A 13 -3.96 -4.09 -8.72
C ASP A 13 -3.17 -3.63 -9.95
N SER A 14 -3.26 -2.34 -10.28
CA SER A 14 -2.52 -1.74 -11.39
C SER A 14 -1.01 -1.80 -11.14
N PHE A 15 -0.58 -1.48 -9.92
CA PHE A 15 0.83 -1.56 -9.51
C PHE A 15 1.41 -2.96 -9.68
N ARG A 16 0.72 -4.00 -9.19
CA ARG A 16 1.21 -5.39 -9.34
C ARG A 16 1.25 -5.85 -10.79
N ARG A 17 0.32 -5.40 -11.65
CA ARG A 17 0.33 -5.68 -13.09
C ARG A 17 1.53 -5.02 -13.76
N GLN A 18 1.77 -3.75 -13.48
CA GLN A 18 2.93 -3.03 -14.02
C GLN A 18 4.25 -3.69 -13.61
N ARG A 19 4.41 -4.04 -12.32
CA ARG A 19 5.60 -4.76 -11.84
C ARG A 19 5.77 -6.15 -12.46
N MET A 20 4.67 -6.82 -12.82
CA MET A 20 4.73 -8.09 -13.55
C MET A 20 5.24 -7.88 -14.99
N VAL A 21 4.74 -6.87 -15.68
CA VAL A 21 5.18 -6.52 -17.04
C VAL A 21 6.66 -6.12 -17.04
N GLU A 22 7.09 -5.30 -16.07
CA GLU A 22 8.48 -4.85 -15.95
C GLU A 22 9.45 -6.01 -15.66
N LYS A 23 9.07 -6.93 -14.75
CA LYS A 23 9.98 -8.00 -14.28
C LYS A 23 9.99 -9.23 -15.19
N HIS A 24 8.88 -9.52 -15.86
CA HIS A 24 8.67 -10.78 -16.57
C HIS A 24 8.17 -10.61 -18.02
N GLY A 25 7.86 -9.38 -18.44
CA GLY A 25 7.30 -9.09 -19.75
C GLY A 25 5.77 -9.24 -19.80
N ALA A 26 5.14 -8.52 -20.74
CA ALA A 26 3.68 -8.50 -20.90
C ALA A 26 3.08 -9.89 -21.19
N SER A 27 3.81 -10.75 -21.90
CA SER A 27 3.37 -12.09 -22.26
C SER A 27 3.13 -12.99 -21.04
N LEU A 28 3.91 -12.80 -19.96
CA LEU A 28 3.80 -13.62 -18.76
C LEU A 28 2.67 -13.15 -17.82
N LEU A 29 2.14 -11.94 -18.01
CA LEU A 29 1.01 -11.42 -17.24
C LEU A 29 -0.27 -12.22 -17.53
N ASP A 30 -0.49 -12.58 -18.79
CA ASP A 30 -1.67 -13.33 -19.22
C ASP A 30 -1.60 -14.81 -18.80
N THR A 31 -0.39 -15.36 -18.71
CA THR A 31 -0.16 -16.77 -18.37
C THR A 31 -0.15 -17.04 -16.86
N LEU A 32 0.53 -16.21 -16.06
CA LEU A 32 0.71 -16.46 -14.62
C LEU A 32 -0.18 -15.58 -13.73
N GLY A 33 -0.70 -14.48 -14.28
CA GLY A 33 -1.47 -13.50 -13.53
C GLY A 33 -0.62 -12.64 -12.59
N ALA A 34 -1.15 -11.47 -12.22
CA ALA A 34 -0.46 -10.54 -11.32
C ALA A 34 -0.42 -11.01 -9.85
N SER A 35 -1.14 -12.09 -9.52
CA SER A 35 -1.16 -12.71 -8.19
C SER A 35 0.20 -13.25 -7.74
N ILE A 36 1.12 -13.53 -8.69
CA ILE A 36 2.50 -13.95 -8.40
C ILE A 36 3.38 -12.81 -7.86
N ILE A 37 3.03 -11.55 -8.15
CA ILE A 37 3.70 -10.40 -7.57
C ILE A 37 3.10 -10.10 -6.20
N MET A 38 1.77 -10.07 -6.11
CA MET A 38 1.04 -9.78 -4.88
C MET A 38 -0.27 -10.56 -4.87
N PRO A 39 -0.43 -11.56 -3.97
CA PRO A 39 -1.65 -12.36 -3.87
C PRO A 39 -2.87 -11.49 -3.51
N ASN A 40 -4.06 -11.90 -3.96
CA ASN A 40 -5.31 -11.19 -3.64
C ASN A 40 -5.55 -11.06 -2.14
N SER A 41 -5.20 -12.10 -1.36
CA SER A 41 -5.32 -12.08 0.10
C SER A 41 -4.43 -11.03 0.78
N ILE A 42 -3.29 -10.69 0.17
CA ILE A 42 -2.42 -9.61 0.64
C ILE A 42 -3.01 -8.26 0.27
N LEU A 43 -3.53 -8.13 -0.95
CA LEU A 43 -4.14 -6.91 -1.44
C LEU A 43 -5.35 -6.51 -0.58
N ASP A 44 -6.25 -7.47 -0.29
CA ASP A 44 -7.40 -7.23 0.59
C ASP A 44 -6.93 -6.86 2.02
N ARG A 45 -5.90 -7.53 2.54
CA ARG A 45 -5.32 -7.20 3.86
C ARG A 45 -4.70 -5.80 3.90
N LEU A 46 -4.05 -5.36 2.82
CA LEU A 46 -3.48 -4.02 2.72
C LEU A 46 -4.58 -2.95 2.74
N VAL A 47 -5.70 -3.19 2.04
CA VAL A 47 -6.86 -2.29 2.07
C VAL A 47 -7.43 -2.21 3.48
N ASP A 48 -7.66 -3.35 4.15
CA ASP A 48 -8.17 -3.38 5.53
C ASP A 48 -7.23 -2.64 6.50
N CYS A 49 -5.92 -2.84 6.37
CA CYS A 49 -4.92 -2.17 7.19
C CYS A 49 -4.80 -0.67 6.89
N ALA A 50 -4.99 -0.26 5.63
CA ALA A 50 -4.99 1.14 5.22
C ALA A 50 -6.24 1.88 5.73
N GLU A 51 -7.42 1.27 5.62
CA GLU A 51 -8.66 1.81 6.19
C GLU A 51 -8.54 1.97 7.72
N ALA A 52 -7.86 1.05 8.38
CA ALA A 52 -7.56 1.13 9.81
C ALA A 52 -6.37 2.05 10.16
N LYS A 53 -5.76 2.73 9.18
CA LYS A 53 -4.57 3.60 9.33
C LYS A 53 -3.38 2.93 10.05
N LYS A 54 -3.24 1.60 9.88
CA LYS A 54 -2.19 0.79 10.53
C LYS A 54 -0.87 0.79 9.79
N ILE A 55 -0.87 1.12 8.50
CA ILE A 55 0.32 1.13 7.65
C ILE A 55 0.74 2.59 7.44
N ALA A 56 1.84 2.97 8.06
CA ALA A 56 2.46 4.29 7.88
C ALA A 56 3.90 4.20 7.34
N SER A 57 4.47 2.99 7.30
CA SER A 57 5.85 2.74 6.91
C SER A 57 5.98 1.34 6.33
N ALA A 58 7.06 1.08 5.59
CA ALA A 58 7.34 -0.27 5.08
C ALA A 58 7.57 -1.28 6.21
N SER A 59 8.07 -0.83 7.37
CA SER A 59 8.16 -1.66 8.58
C SER A 59 6.80 -2.11 9.10
N ASP A 60 5.80 -1.23 9.10
CA ASP A 60 4.43 -1.58 9.50
C ASP A 60 3.80 -2.56 8.50
N LEU A 61 4.01 -2.32 7.20
CA LEU A 61 3.60 -3.24 6.15
C LEU A 61 4.26 -4.62 6.32
N GLN A 62 5.57 -4.66 6.52
CA GLN A 62 6.33 -5.90 6.72
C GLN A 62 5.82 -6.68 7.94
N ARG A 63 5.44 -5.98 9.02
CA ARG A 63 4.85 -6.60 10.21
C ARG A 63 3.51 -7.27 9.91
N GLU A 64 2.64 -6.63 9.13
CA GLU A 64 1.29 -7.14 8.83
C GLU A 64 1.29 -8.24 7.76
N VAL A 65 2.06 -8.07 6.68
CA VAL A 65 1.99 -8.96 5.51
C VAL A 65 3.29 -9.66 5.16
N GLY A 66 4.43 -9.26 5.74
CA GLY A 66 5.75 -9.77 5.38
C GLY A 66 5.97 -11.27 5.60
N LYS A 67 5.20 -11.91 6.50
CA LYS A 67 5.21 -13.38 6.68
C LYS A 67 4.56 -14.13 5.52
N LYS A 68 3.57 -13.51 4.86
CA LYS A 68 2.79 -14.11 3.77
C LYS A 68 3.19 -13.57 2.39
N TRP A 69 3.94 -12.46 2.37
CA TRP A 69 4.39 -11.80 1.16
C TRP A 69 5.89 -11.55 1.24
N THR A 70 6.68 -12.44 0.64
CA THR A 70 8.14 -12.36 0.65
C THR A 70 8.67 -11.12 -0.06
N LYS A 71 7.96 -10.57 -1.05
CA LYS A 71 8.34 -9.35 -1.78
C LYS A 71 8.02 -8.06 -1.03
N ALA A 72 7.49 -8.13 0.19
CA ALA A 72 7.23 -6.97 1.03
C ALA A 72 8.49 -6.15 1.33
N HIS A 73 9.68 -6.77 1.38
CA HIS A 73 10.94 -6.05 1.55
C HIS A 73 11.39 -5.29 0.29
N GLU A 74 11.09 -5.80 -0.91
CA GLU A 74 11.50 -5.22 -2.20
C GLU A 74 10.50 -4.16 -2.69
N LEU A 75 9.21 -4.41 -2.43
CA LEU A 75 8.10 -3.61 -2.97
C LEU A 75 7.36 -2.82 -1.89
N GLY A 76 7.71 -2.99 -0.61
CA GLY A 76 7.00 -2.40 0.52
C GLY A 76 6.96 -0.88 0.49
N ASP A 77 8.08 -0.22 0.19
CA ASP A 77 8.16 1.24 0.15
C ASP A 77 7.20 1.83 -0.89
N ALA A 78 7.26 1.32 -2.13
CA ALA A 78 6.37 1.77 -3.20
C ALA A 78 4.88 1.51 -2.89
N VAL A 79 4.57 0.40 -2.22
CA VAL A 79 3.20 0.11 -1.79
C VAL A 79 2.73 1.06 -0.70
N VAL A 80 3.62 1.42 0.23
CA VAL A 80 3.31 2.39 1.29
C VAL A 80 3.06 3.78 0.70
N GLU A 81 3.84 4.22 -0.28
CA GLU A 81 3.59 5.47 -0.99
C GLU A 81 2.18 5.50 -1.59
N ILE A 82 1.77 4.43 -2.29
CA ILE A 82 0.41 4.30 -2.83
C ILE A 82 -0.62 4.38 -1.71
N ILE A 83 -0.44 3.64 -0.61
CA ILE A 83 -1.37 3.64 0.53
C ILE A 83 -1.52 5.06 1.09
N LEU A 84 -0.43 5.79 1.27
CA LEU A 84 -0.43 7.14 1.84
C LEU A 84 -1.08 8.18 0.90
N CYS A 85 -1.13 7.94 -0.41
CA CYS A 85 -1.91 8.79 -1.33
C CYS A 85 -3.42 8.72 -1.08
N PHE A 86 -3.95 7.57 -0.66
CA PHE A 86 -5.39 7.40 -0.39
C PHE A 86 -5.74 7.58 1.09
N PHE A 87 -4.84 7.15 1.98
CA PHE A 87 -5.01 7.21 3.43
C PHE A 87 -3.82 7.97 4.03
N PRO A 88 -3.77 9.31 3.85
CA PRO A 88 -2.69 10.10 4.39
C PRO A 88 -2.65 9.97 5.91
N ARG A 89 -1.42 9.95 6.45
CA ARG A 89 -1.23 9.90 7.89
C ARG A 89 -1.72 11.20 8.49
N GLU A 90 -2.57 11.11 9.51
CA GLU A 90 -2.85 12.27 10.36
C GLU A 90 -1.56 12.61 11.11
N THR A 91 -0.85 13.64 10.67
CA THR A 91 0.27 14.21 11.42
C THR A 91 -0.30 15.16 12.47
N PRO A 92 -0.23 14.85 13.79
CA PRO A 92 -0.72 15.73 14.82
C PRO A 92 0.33 16.80 15.14
N PHE A 93 0.64 17.69 14.19
CA PHE A 93 1.52 18.83 14.47
C PHE A 93 1.06 20.06 13.68
N SER A 94 0.02 20.71 14.20
CA SER A 94 -0.10 22.16 14.05
C SER A 94 0.09 22.75 15.44
N THR A 95 1.35 23.04 15.77
CA THR A 95 1.71 23.77 16.97
C THR A 95 1.17 25.18 16.80
N THR A 96 -0.04 25.45 17.29
CA THR A 96 -0.56 26.81 17.36
C THR A 96 0.43 27.63 18.18
N PRO A 97 1.11 28.65 17.64
CA PRO A 97 1.97 29.49 18.45
C PRO A 97 1.10 30.18 19.50
N LEU A 98 1.38 29.92 20.77
CA LEU A 98 0.77 30.63 21.90
C LEU A 98 1.11 32.11 21.75
N THR A 99 0.15 32.91 21.30
CA THR A 99 0.29 34.37 21.24
C THR A 99 0.52 34.91 22.65
N PRO A 100 1.59 35.69 22.90
CA PRO A 100 1.79 36.35 24.19
C PRO A 100 0.67 37.35 24.42
N ARG A 101 0.01 37.27 25.58
CA ARG A 101 -0.94 38.29 26.06
C ARG A 101 -0.13 39.53 26.45
N GLN A 102 -0.31 40.63 25.71
CA GLN A 102 0.09 41.98 26.14
C GLN A 102 -1.09 42.64 26.84
#